data_AF-A0A2H0UVV0-F1
#
_entry.id   AF-A0A2H0UVV0-F1
#
_cell.length_a   1.000
_cell.length_b   1.000
_cell.length_c   1.000
_cell.angle_alpha   90.00
_cell.angle_beta   90.00
_cell.angle_gamma   90.00
#
_symmetry.space_group_name_H-M   'P 1'
#
loop_
_entity.id
_entity.type
_entity.pdbx_description
1 polymer ?
#
loop_
_entity_poly.entity_id
_entity_poly.type
_entity_poly.pdbx_seq_one_letter_code
_entity_poly.pdbx_strand_id
1 'polypeptide(L)'
;MSINNFKIAKNIVASYEARIKVVEQIAEDTKKLLEEFRHKREKMSQELKEALAQHESLRKKDFDKMMEGIIVSQSKREENVKQMLSDFQEQEMTIVKNLREMLKEKGEKLRLKDFKKTLVKIKKEQENQQKETTDQVGTELIRMQSEVK
;
A
#
# COMPACT_ATOMS: atom_id res chain seq x y z
N MET A 1 38.09 13.95 4.98
CA MET A 1 37.19 12.88 4.46
C MET A 1 35.81 12.80 5.15
N SER A 2 35.55 13.46 6.29
CA SER A 2 34.25 13.37 7.01
C SER A 2 33.06 14.06 6.29
N ILE A 3 33.31 15.17 5.59
CA ILE A 3 32.28 16.02 4.95
C ILE A 3 31.45 15.25 3.89
N ASN A 4 32.05 14.30 3.18
CA ASN A 4 31.38 13.58 2.10
C ASN A 4 30.33 12.59 2.63
N ASN A 5 30.61 11.93 3.76
CA ASN A 5 29.74 10.91 4.33
C ASN A 5 28.46 11.50 4.95
N PHE A 6 28.59 12.66 5.60
CA PHE A 6 27.44 13.38 6.14
C PHE A 6 26.49 13.86 5.03
N LYS A 7 27.05 14.34 3.91
CA LYS A 7 26.29 14.71 2.71
C LYS A 7 25.55 13.51 2.09
N ILE A 8 26.21 12.35 1.99
CA ILE A 8 25.59 11.11 1.50
C ILE A 8 24.42 10.69 2.40
N ALA A 9 24.62 10.69 3.73
CA ALA A 9 23.55 10.31 4.65
C ALA A 9 22.34 11.26 4.60
N LYS A 10 22.58 12.58 4.46
CA LYS A 10 21.50 13.55 4.21
C LYS A 10 20.74 13.28 2.90
N ASN A 11 21.44 12.96 1.83
CA ASN A 11 20.81 12.62 0.55
C ASN A 11 19.96 11.35 0.65
N ILE A 12 20.43 10.35 1.41
CA ILE A 12 19.66 9.12 1.67
C ILE A 12 18.37 9.46 2.42
N VAL A 13 18.45 10.26 3.50
CA VAL A 13 17.25 10.70 4.24
C VAL A 13 16.27 11.42 3.32
N ALA A 14 16.74 12.37 2.52
CA ALA A 14 15.89 13.10 1.57
C ALA A 14 15.23 12.17 0.53
N SER A 15 15.94 11.12 0.09
CA SER A 15 15.40 10.11 -0.83
C SER A 15 14.29 9.26 -0.18
N TYR A 16 14.44 8.87 1.09
CA TYR A 16 13.38 8.20 1.85
C TYR A 16 12.18 9.12 2.09
N GLU A 17 12.40 10.39 2.45
CA GLU A 17 11.32 11.38 2.61
C GLU A 17 10.54 11.60 1.30
N ALA A 18 11.22 11.62 0.16
CA ALA A 18 10.57 11.70 -1.14
C ALA A 18 9.72 10.44 -1.42
N ARG A 19 10.24 9.24 -1.11
CA ARG A 19 9.49 7.98 -1.26
C ARG A 19 8.25 7.93 -0.37
N ILE A 20 8.34 8.36 0.89
CA ILE A 20 7.18 8.42 1.80
C ILE A 20 6.07 9.27 1.17
N LYS A 21 6.40 10.44 0.62
CA LYS A 21 5.40 11.30 -0.06
C LYS A 21 4.75 10.62 -1.27
N VAL A 22 5.53 9.87 -2.05
CA VAL A 22 5.00 9.12 -3.19
C VAL A 22 4.06 8.01 -2.73
N VAL A 23 4.42 7.28 -1.67
CA VAL A 23 3.57 6.24 -1.07
C VAL A 23 2.29 6.83 -0.52
N GLU A 24 2.36 7.95 0.19
CA GLU A 24 1.19 8.66 0.70
C GLU A 24 0.22 9.04 -0.43
N GLN A 25 0.76 9.57 -1.53
CA GLN A 25 -0.04 9.89 -2.70
C GLN A 25 -0.67 8.63 -3.32
N ILE A 26 0.09 7.56 -3.50
CA ILE A 26 -0.41 6.28 -4.02
C ILE A 26 -1.52 5.72 -3.11
N ALA A 27 -1.35 5.81 -1.79
CA ALA A 27 -2.33 5.31 -0.84
C ALA A 27 -3.64 6.10 -0.92
N GLU A 28 -3.55 7.43 -1.02
CA GLU A 28 -4.72 8.30 -1.19
C GLU A 28 -5.44 8.05 -2.52
N ASP A 29 -4.68 7.92 -3.62
CA ASP A 29 -5.24 7.63 -4.94
C ASP A 29 -5.87 6.23 -5.00
N THR A 30 -5.24 5.24 -4.37
CA THR A 30 -5.79 3.89 -4.23
C THR A 30 -7.09 3.91 -3.45
N LYS A 31 -7.16 4.66 -2.34
CA LYS A 31 -8.37 4.80 -1.55
C LYS A 31 -9.51 5.42 -2.36
N LYS A 32 -9.25 6.47 -3.14
CA LYS A 32 -10.25 7.08 -4.03
C LYS A 32 -10.73 6.09 -5.08
N LEU A 33 -9.83 5.36 -5.73
CA LEU A 33 -10.16 4.35 -6.73
C LEU A 33 -11.03 3.23 -6.15
N LEU A 34 -10.75 2.77 -4.92
CA LEU A 34 -11.56 1.76 -4.24
C LEU A 34 -12.98 2.28 -3.95
N GLU A 35 -13.12 3.54 -3.51
CA GLU A 35 -14.44 4.16 -3.31
C GLU A 35 -15.22 4.28 -4.62
N GLU A 36 -14.57 4.66 -5.73
CA GLU A 36 -15.20 4.70 -7.06
C GLU A 36 -15.70 3.32 -7.50
N PHE A 37 -14.89 2.28 -7.33
CA PHE A 37 -15.31 0.90 -7.64
C PHE A 37 -16.46 0.45 -6.77
N ARG A 38 -16.43 0.76 -5.48
CA ARG A 38 -17.51 0.46 -4.55
C ARG A 38 -18.82 1.12 -5.01
N HIS A 39 -18.79 2.40 -5.34
CA HIS A 39 -19.97 3.13 -5.79
C HIS A 39 -20.52 2.57 -7.12
N LYS A 40 -19.65 2.29 -8.09
CA LYS A 40 -20.04 1.69 -9.38
C LYS A 40 -20.71 0.33 -9.17
N ARG A 41 -20.14 -0.51 -8.29
CA ARG A 41 -20.70 -1.83 -7.94
C ARG A 41 -22.04 -1.72 -7.24
N GLU A 42 -22.16 -0.83 -6.24
CA GLU A 42 -23.42 -0.61 -5.52
C GLU A 42 -24.54 -0.18 -6.48
N LYS A 43 -24.24 0.74 -7.40
CA LYS A 43 -25.18 1.16 -8.45
C LYS A 43 -25.60 0.00 -9.36
N MET A 44 -24.64 -0.75 -9.92
CA MET A 44 -24.92 -1.91 -10.78
C MET A 44 -25.74 -2.99 -10.04
N SER A 45 -25.42 -3.23 -8.76
CA SER A 45 -26.13 -4.21 -7.93
C SER A 45 -27.58 -3.80 -7.71
N GLN A 46 -27.81 -2.51 -7.43
CA GLN A 46 -29.14 -1.95 -7.26
C GLN A 46 -29.98 -2.04 -8.55
N GLU A 47 -29.42 -1.64 -9.69
CA GLU A 47 -30.08 -1.71 -11.00
C GLU A 47 -30.49 -3.16 -11.35
N LEU A 48 -29.60 -4.12 -11.11
CA LEU A 48 -29.87 -5.53 -11.35
C LEU A 48 -30.92 -6.10 -10.36
N LYS A 49 -30.87 -5.68 -9.10
CA LYS A 49 -31.85 -6.08 -8.09
C LYS A 49 -33.25 -5.58 -8.42
N GLU A 50 -33.37 -4.36 -8.93
CA GLU A 50 -34.64 -3.77 -9.38
C GLU A 50 -35.18 -4.52 -10.61
N ALA A 51 -34.34 -4.79 -11.61
CA ALA A 51 -34.72 -5.58 -12.79
C ALA A 51 -35.22 -6.99 -12.41
N LEU A 52 -34.55 -7.66 -11.46
CA LEU A 52 -34.98 -8.98 -10.99
C LEU A 52 -36.28 -8.93 -10.17
N ALA A 53 -36.52 -7.85 -9.43
CA ALA A 53 -37.73 -7.66 -8.63
C ALA A 53 -38.97 -7.40 -9.51
N GLN A 54 -38.82 -6.69 -10.63
CA GLN A 54 -39.91 -6.45 -11.58
C GLN A 54 -40.46 -7.74 -12.23
N HIS A 55 -39.69 -8.83 -12.20
CA HIS A 55 -40.07 -10.10 -12.80
C HIS A 55 -40.48 -11.18 -11.77
N GLU A 56 -40.85 -10.80 -10.53
CA GLU A 56 -41.26 -11.72 -9.43
C GLU A 56 -40.34 -12.95 -9.29
N SER A 57 -39.05 -12.72 -9.50
CA SER A 57 -38.09 -13.77 -9.77
C SER A 57 -37.52 -14.33 -8.48
N LEU A 58 -37.63 -15.66 -8.27
CA LEU A 58 -36.86 -16.40 -7.27
C LEU A 58 -35.35 -16.09 -7.33
N ARG A 59 -34.85 -15.64 -8.49
CA ARG A 59 -33.46 -15.25 -8.72
C ARG A 59 -33.04 -14.02 -7.93
N LYS A 60 -33.96 -13.20 -7.39
CA LYS A 60 -33.59 -12.08 -6.50
C LYS A 60 -32.88 -12.57 -5.24
N LYS A 61 -33.36 -13.66 -4.64
CA LYS A 61 -32.77 -14.24 -3.43
C LYS A 61 -31.40 -14.86 -3.72
N ASP A 62 -31.25 -15.52 -4.87
CA ASP A 62 -29.98 -16.09 -5.31
C ASP A 62 -28.97 -14.99 -5.64
N PHE A 63 -29.43 -13.91 -6.28
CA PHE A 63 -28.62 -12.72 -6.53
C PHE A 63 -28.15 -12.08 -5.23
N ASP A 64 -29.04 -11.86 -4.26
CA ASP A 64 -28.68 -11.28 -2.97
C ASP A 64 -27.59 -12.12 -2.25
N LYS A 65 -27.73 -13.45 -2.25
CA LYS A 65 -26.72 -14.37 -1.68
C LYS A 65 -25.38 -14.32 -2.42
N MET A 66 -25.41 -14.32 -3.76
CA MET A 66 -24.19 -14.22 -4.56
C MET A 66 -23.48 -12.90 -4.30
N MET A 67 -24.25 -11.82 -4.18
CA MET A 67 -23.72 -10.49 -3.98
C MET A 67 -23.15 -10.27 -2.59
N GLU A 68 -23.76 -10.85 -1.57
CA GLU A 68 -23.19 -10.88 -0.22
C GLU A 68 -21.79 -11.51 -0.21
N GLY A 69 -21.62 -12.67 -0.86
CA GLY A 69 -20.31 -13.33 -0.94
C GLY A 69 -19.25 -12.50 -1.66
N ILE A 70 -19.63 -11.84 -2.76
CA ILE A 70 -18.73 -10.94 -3.50
C ILE A 70 -18.37 -9.71 -2.67
N ILE A 71 -19.33 -9.10 -1.97
CA ILE A 71 -19.10 -7.95 -1.10
C ILE A 71 -18.11 -8.31 0.01
N VAL A 72 -18.32 -9.43 0.70
CA VAL A 72 -17.42 -9.88 1.77
C VAL A 72 -16.00 -10.12 1.24
N SER A 73 -15.87 -10.79 0.10
CA SER A 73 -14.55 -11.05 -0.51
C SER A 73 -13.83 -9.76 -0.89
N GLN A 74 -14.55 -8.82 -1.51
CA GLN A 74 -14.03 -7.51 -1.91
C GLN A 74 -13.62 -6.67 -0.70
N SER A 75 -14.47 -6.55 0.32
CA SER A 75 -14.14 -5.80 1.55
C SER A 75 -12.89 -6.35 2.23
N LYS A 76 -12.71 -7.67 2.24
CA LYS A 76 -11.50 -8.30 2.78
C LYS A 76 -10.26 -7.96 1.96
N ARG A 77 -10.37 -7.94 0.62
CA ARG A 77 -9.27 -7.52 -0.27
C ARG A 77 -8.91 -6.05 -0.07
N GLU A 78 -9.90 -5.17 0.01
CA GLU A 78 -9.71 -3.75 0.28
C GLU A 78 -8.97 -3.52 1.61
N GLU A 79 -9.38 -4.23 2.66
CA GLU A 79 -8.72 -4.14 3.97
C GLU A 79 -7.27 -4.62 3.91
N ASN A 80 -7.00 -5.73 3.22
CA ASN A 80 -5.64 -6.22 3.03
C ASN A 80 -4.75 -5.19 2.30
N VAL A 81 -5.26 -4.55 1.25
CA VAL A 81 -4.52 -3.51 0.51
C VAL A 81 -4.23 -2.30 1.40
N LYS A 82 -5.22 -1.85 2.18
CA LYS A 82 -5.04 -0.76 3.15
C LYS A 82 -3.98 -1.10 4.19
N GLN A 83 -4.01 -2.31 4.73
CA GLN A 83 -3.02 -2.78 5.70
C GLN A 83 -1.62 -2.80 5.11
N MET A 84 -1.45 -3.36 3.91
CA MET A 84 -0.14 -3.41 3.23
C MET A 84 0.44 -2.02 2.99
N LEU A 85 -0.37 -1.05 2.56
CA LEU A 85 0.06 0.33 2.38
C LEU A 85 0.47 0.99 3.70
N SER A 86 -0.31 0.75 4.77
CA SER A 86 -0.02 1.26 6.11
C SER A 86 1.29 0.69 6.65
N ASP A 87 1.49 -0.62 6.54
CA ASP A 87 2.70 -1.31 6.99
C ASP A 87 3.94 -0.78 6.25
N PHE A 88 3.83 -0.58 4.94
CA PHE A 88 4.92 -0.03 4.13
C PHE A 88 5.27 1.40 4.56
N GLN A 89 4.26 2.24 4.82
CA GLN A 89 4.46 3.62 5.26
C GLN A 89 5.14 3.67 6.64
N GLU A 90 4.70 2.86 7.60
CA GLU A 90 5.28 2.80 8.95
C GLU A 90 6.76 2.38 8.92
N GLN A 91 7.09 1.42 8.05
CA GLN A 91 8.47 0.97 7.88
C GLN A 91 9.37 2.08 7.31
N GLU A 92 8.93 2.77 6.26
CA GLU A 92 9.70 3.88 5.69
C GLU A 92 9.87 5.02 6.70
N MET A 93 8.84 5.34 7.51
CA MET A 93 8.95 6.30 8.61
C MET A 93 9.97 5.88 9.67
N THR A 94 9.96 4.59 10.04
CA THR A 94 10.91 4.03 11.00
C THR A 94 12.34 4.13 10.49
N ILE A 95 12.57 3.88 9.20
CA ILE A 95 13.87 4.06 8.55
C ILE A 95 14.32 5.53 8.62
N VAL A 96 13.45 6.48 8.25
CA VAL A 96 13.76 7.91 8.33
C VAL A 96 14.09 8.34 9.75
N LYS A 97 13.32 7.89 10.74
CA LYS A 97 13.55 8.18 12.16
C LYS A 97 14.93 7.70 12.60
N ASN A 98 15.25 6.43 12.33
CA ASN A 98 16.55 5.84 12.67
C ASN A 98 17.70 6.61 12.01
N LEU A 99 17.57 6.95 10.72
CA LEU A 99 18.60 7.72 10.01
C LEU A 99 18.77 9.13 10.58
N ARG A 100 17.68 9.81 10.97
CA ARG A 100 17.72 11.14 11.61
C ARG A 100 18.38 11.09 12.99
N GLU A 101 18.08 10.10 13.81
CA GLU A 101 18.70 9.91 15.13
C GLU A 101 20.21 9.70 14.99
N MET A 102 20.64 8.85 14.05
CA MET A 102 22.07 8.64 13.76
C MET A 102 22.80 9.91 13.30
N LEU A 103 22.10 10.80 12.58
CA LEU A 103 22.65 12.09 12.15
C LEU A 103 22.73 13.13 13.28
N LYS A 104 21.80 13.07 14.26
CA LYS A 104 21.76 13.98 15.41
C LYS A 104 22.79 13.62 16.48
N GLU A 105 22.94 12.35 16.82
CA GLU A 105 23.81 11.91 17.93
C GLU A 105 25.31 11.91 17.60
N LYS A 106 25.71 11.94 16.31
CA LYS A 106 27.09 11.64 15.88
C LYS A 106 27.68 12.67 14.90
N GLY A 107 27.37 13.96 15.10
CA GLY A 107 27.67 15.08 14.19
C GLY A 107 29.10 15.20 13.63
N GLU A 108 30.13 14.62 14.27
CA GLU A 108 31.51 14.63 13.75
C GLU A 108 32.17 13.25 13.59
N LYS A 109 31.61 12.20 14.22
CA LYS A 109 32.05 10.81 14.10
C LYS A 109 30.85 9.91 13.84
N LEU A 110 30.16 10.11 12.72
CA LEU A 110 29.24 9.10 12.20
C LEU A 110 30.04 7.78 12.13
N ARG A 111 29.80 6.85 13.05
CA ARG A 111 30.50 5.56 13.08
C ARG A 111 30.05 4.84 11.82
N LEU A 112 30.86 4.95 10.76
CA LEU A 112 30.60 4.41 9.43
C LEU A 112 30.20 2.93 9.50
N LYS A 113 30.73 2.21 10.49
CA LYS A 113 30.38 0.82 10.81
C LYS A 113 28.90 0.66 11.20
N ASP A 114 28.38 1.53 12.06
CA ASP A 114 26.98 1.50 12.50
C ASP A 114 26.07 1.90 11.33
N PHE A 115 26.43 2.94 10.58
CA PHE A 115 25.65 3.38 9.41
C PHE A 115 25.59 2.32 8.32
N LYS A 116 26.72 1.69 7.98
CA LYS A 116 26.76 0.57 7.03
C LYS A 116 25.93 -0.61 7.52
N LYS A 117 25.99 -0.95 8.82
CA LYS A 117 25.16 -2.02 9.40
C LYS A 117 23.67 -1.71 9.24
N THR A 118 23.24 -0.49 9.52
CA THR A 118 21.85 -0.07 9.34
C THR A 118 21.43 -0.14 7.88
N LEU A 119 22.25 0.35 6.93
CA LEU A 119 21.95 0.25 5.49
C LEU A 119 21.87 -1.20 4.99
N VAL A 120 22.76 -2.08 5.46
CA VAL A 120 22.72 -3.52 5.11
C VAL A 120 21.45 -4.16 5.66
N LYS A 121 21.04 -3.82 6.88
CA LYS A 121 19.79 -4.31 7.47
C LYS A 121 18.58 -3.85 6.65
N ILE A 122 18.51 -2.56 6.35
CA ILE A 122 17.44 -1.98 5.53
C ILE A 122 17.38 -2.64 4.15
N LYS A 123 18.53 -2.80 3.48
CA LYS A 123 18.59 -3.44 2.17
C LYS A 123 18.05 -4.88 2.22
N LYS A 124 18.41 -5.63 3.25
CA LYS A 124 17.93 -7.02 3.43
C LYS A 124 16.43 -7.09 3.72
N GLU A 125 15.90 -6.17 4.53
CA GLU A 125 14.47 -6.05 4.78
C GLU A 125 13.71 -5.69 3.50
N GLN A 126 14.23 -4.74 2.70
CA GLN A 126 13.64 -4.37 1.41
C GLN A 126 13.68 -5.51 0.38
N GLU A 127 14.78 -6.26 0.27
CA GLU A 127 14.88 -7.41 -0.66
C GLU A 127 13.92 -8.54 -0.29
N ASN A 128 13.65 -8.75 1.00
CA ASN A 128 12.66 -9.73 1.45
C ASN A 128 11.24 -9.27 1.11
N GLN A 129 10.94 -7.99 1.34
CA GLN A 129 9.62 -7.42 1.08
C GLN A 129 9.31 -7.33 -0.41
N GLN A 130 10.28 -6.97 -1.24
CA GLN A 130 10.09 -6.89 -2.70
C GLN A 130 9.69 -8.23 -3.30
N LYS A 131 10.14 -9.34 -2.71
CA LYS A 131 9.74 -10.70 -3.11
C LYS A 131 8.33 -11.08 -2.67
N GLU A 132 7.79 -10.43 -1.64
CA GLU A 132 6.45 -10.72 -1.10
C GLU A 132 5.36 -9.76 -1.62
N THR A 133 5.65 -8.47 -1.77
CA THR A 133 4.61 -7.44 -2.04
C THR A 133 4.45 -7.04 -3.50
N THR A 134 5.53 -6.95 -4.28
CA THR A 134 5.47 -6.51 -5.70
C THR A 134 4.69 -7.48 -6.57
N ASP A 135 4.82 -8.78 -6.30
CA ASP A 135 4.10 -9.83 -7.04
C ASP A 135 2.63 -9.92 -6.63
N GLN A 136 2.24 -9.46 -5.44
CA GLN A 136 0.87 -9.61 -4.92
C GLN A 136 0.00 -8.36 -5.16
N VAL A 137 0.53 -7.16 -4.92
CA VAL A 137 -0.26 -5.92 -5.06
C VAL A 137 -0.46 -5.57 -6.53
N GLY A 138 0.59 -5.70 -7.35
CA GLY A 138 0.50 -5.41 -8.79
C GLY A 138 -0.45 -6.37 -9.51
N THR A 139 -0.39 -7.66 -9.18
CA THR A 139 -1.31 -8.66 -9.76
C THR A 139 -2.74 -8.49 -9.27
N GLU A 140 -2.98 -8.19 -7.99
CA GLU A 140 -4.35 -7.96 -7.50
C GLU A 140 -4.95 -6.66 -8.04
N LEU A 141 -4.19 -5.57 -8.19
CA LEU A 141 -4.72 -4.34 -8.83
C LEU A 141 -5.08 -4.57 -10.30
N ILE A 142 -4.23 -5.29 -11.05
CA ILE A 142 -4.52 -5.66 -12.46
C ILE A 142 -5.75 -6.57 -12.53
N ARG A 143 -5.86 -7.53 -11.61
CA ARG A 143 -7.01 -8.43 -11.53
C ARG A 143 -8.31 -7.68 -11.22
N MET A 144 -8.30 -6.80 -10.21
CA MET A 144 -9.44 -5.95 -9.88
C MET A 144 -9.86 -5.06 -11.06
N GLN A 145 -8.90 -4.53 -11.84
CA GLN A 145 -9.21 -3.76 -13.05
C GLN A 145 -9.81 -4.61 -14.18
N SER A 146 -9.41 -5.88 -14.31
CA SER A 146 -9.96 -6.79 -15.32
C SER A 146 -11.37 -7.28 -14.99
N GLU A 147 -11.74 -7.36 -13.72
CA GLU A 147 -13.06 -7.82 -13.25
C GLU A 147 -14.14 -6.70 -13.33
N VAL A 148 -13.75 -5.45 -13.61
CA VAL A 148 -14.65 -4.28 -13.69
C VAL A 148 -14.97 -3.84 -15.14
N LYS A 149 -14.33 -4.46 -16.14
CA LYS A 149 -14.63 -4.27 -17.57
C LYS A 149 -15.66 -5.27 -18.06
#